data_AF-A0A920I8D3-F1
#
_entry.id   AF-A0A920I8D3-F1
#
_cell.length_a   1.000
_cell.length_b   1.000
_cell.length_c   1.000
_cell.angle_alpha   90.00
_cell.angle_beta   90.00
_cell.angle_gamma   90.00
#
_symmetry.space_group_name_H-M   'P 1'
#
loop_
_entity.id
_entity.type
_entity.pdbx_description
1 polymer ?
#
loop_
_entity_poly.entity_id
_entity_poly.type
_entity_poly.pdbx_seq_one_letter_code
_entity_poly.pdbx_strand_id
1 'polypeptide(L)'
;MSRPTVEVSQKYGKDLSLIIKFFGSNAINKLFFLKSKFDDHFARLFKKENISDYILQFFCDLLPCILPKRIQFFKKKFEHHLILKMENNGIEEARFFLEQFFNKENGDWFECNKNEAKSAEINRFVTAAAVIRKKNILDDSTGPILALDIALKRNEEDWFEILPKTINKDIYNFFYYGHFFCHVMHHDYILKEKISPEIIKKKMLKILDKKGAEYPAEHNVGRHYVAKKQLADFYRELDPTNTFNPGIGGLPTGRNYT
;
A
#
# COMPACT_ATOMS: atom_id res chain seq x y z
N MET A 1 -1.43 -5.26 -8.73
CA MET A 1 -0.45 -4.15 -8.56
C MET A 1 -0.36 -3.39 -9.87
N SER A 2 -0.41 -2.06 -9.82
CA SER A 2 -0.12 -1.20 -10.97
C SER A 2 1.40 -1.15 -11.26
N ARG A 3 1.79 -0.77 -12.48
CA ARG A 3 3.20 -0.59 -12.83
C ARG A 3 3.91 0.41 -11.91
N PRO A 4 3.36 1.61 -11.60
CA PRO A 4 3.95 2.51 -10.60
C PRO A 4 4.18 1.86 -9.24
N THR A 5 3.29 0.95 -8.81
CA THR A 5 3.43 0.20 -7.56
C THR A 5 4.61 -0.78 -7.59
N VAL A 6 4.78 -1.52 -8.69
CA VAL A 6 5.94 -2.43 -8.85
C VAL A 6 7.23 -1.61 -8.88
N GLU A 7 7.23 -0.45 -9.54
CA GLU A 7 8.40 0.42 -9.66
C GLU A 7 8.81 1.07 -8.34
N VAL A 8 7.86 1.62 -7.58
CA VAL A 8 8.16 2.20 -6.26
C VAL A 8 8.71 1.13 -5.32
N SER A 9 8.12 -0.06 -5.31
CA SER A 9 8.57 -1.18 -4.47
C SER A 9 9.95 -1.67 -4.88
N GLN A 10 10.21 -1.77 -6.20
CA GLN A 10 11.51 -2.16 -6.75
C GLN A 10 12.62 -1.18 -6.36
N LYS A 11 12.33 0.13 -6.40
CA LYS A 11 13.35 1.18 -6.19
C LYS A 11 13.55 1.50 -4.71
N TYR A 12 12.47 1.70 -3.97
CA TYR A 12 12.49 2.23 -2.61
C TYR A 12 12.31 1.16 -1.53
N GLY A 13 11.93 -0.07 -1.89
CA GLY A 13 11.80 -1.21 -0.97
C GLY A 13 12.95 -2.23 -1.04
N LYS A 14 14.09 -1.86 -1.65
CA LYS A 14 15.16 -2.80 -2.02
C LYS A 14 15.85 -3.45 -0.82
N ASP A 15 16.26 -2.66 0.16
CA ASP A 15 16.81 -3.12 1.44
C ASP A 15 15.84 -4.06 2.18
N LEU A 16 14.56 -3.68 2.32
CA LEU A 16 13.54 -4.51 2.97
C LEU A 16 13.36 -5.81 2.21
N SER A 17 13.38 -5.75 0.88
CA SER A 17 13.30 -6.94 0.05
C SER A 17 14.49 -7.88 0.28
N LEU A 18 15.71 -7.34 0.38
CA LEU A 18 16.92 -8.12 0.68
C LEU A 18 16.88 -8.70 2.09
N ILE A 19 16.49 -7.90 3.09
CA ILE A 19 16.34 -8.33 4.48
C ILE A 19 15.34 -9.48 4.57
N ILE A 20 14.16 -9.35 3.96
CA ILE A 20 13.14 -10.40 3.99
C ILE A 20 13.63 -11.65 3.28
N LYS A 21 14.33 -11.48 2.15
CA LYS A 21 14.86 -12.60 1.37
C LYS A 21 15.88 -13.43 2.14
N PHE A 22 16.76 -12.80 2.94
CA PHE A 22 17.83 -13.49 3.65
C PHE A 22 17.51 -13.83 5.11
N PHE A 23 16.74 -13.00 5.80
CA PHE A 23 16.49 -13.10 7.25
C PHE A 23 15.01 -13.29 7.61
N GLY A 24 14.11 -13.27 6.62
CA GLY A 24 12.67 -13.38 6.83
C GLY A 24 12.01 -12.08 7.30
N SER A 25 10.67 -12.07 7.30
CA SER A 25 9.87 -10.90 7.68
C SER A 25 9.95 -10.53 9.16
N ASN A 26 10.26 -11.50 10.03
CA ASN A 26 10.37 -11.27 11.48
C ASN A 26 11.51 -10.32 11.86
N ALA A 27 12.52 -10.16 11.00
CA ALA A 27 13.63 -9.23 11.22
C ALA A 27 13.20 -7.75 11.08
N ILE A 28 12.12 -7.47 10.34
CA ILE A 28 11.70 -6.11 9.98
C ILE A 28 11.37 -5.28 11.21
N ASN A 29 10.61 -5.83 12.17
CA ASN A 29 10.16 -5.07 13.34
C ASN A 29 11.33 -4.54 14.18
N LYS A 30 12.37 -5.36 14.37
CA LYS A 30 13.58 -4.95 15.09
C LYS A 30 14.33 -3.85 14.34
N LEU A 31 14.40 -3.95 13.01
CA LEU A 31 15.09 -2.97 12.18
C LEU A 31 14.35 -1.63 12.15
N PHE A 32 13.01 -1.64 12.07
CA PHE A 32 12.23 -0.39 12.16
C PHE A 32 12.38 0.27 13.53
N PHE A 33 12.43 -0.50 14.62
CA PHE A 33 12.70 0.05 15.95
C PHE A 33 14.08 0.72 16.03
N LEU A 34 15.12 0.06 15.50
CA LEU A 34 16.47 0.64 15.46
C LEU A 34 16.53 1.89 14.56
N LYS A 35 15.87 1.83 13.40
CA LYS A 35 15.73 2.97 12.49
C LYS A 35 15.08 4.17 13.17
N SER A 36 13.95 3.97 13.85
CA SER A 36 13.25 5.03 14.58
C SER A 36 14.16 5.68 15.62
N LYS A 37 14.85 4.88 16.44
CA LYS A 37 15.81 5.40 17.43
C LYS A 37 16.93 6.21 16.80
N PHE A 38 17.44 5.76 15.66
CA PHE A 38 18.46 6.48 14.92
C PHE A 38 17.92 7.82 14.40
N ASP A 39 16.77 7.83 13.73
CA ASP A 39 16.15 9.05 13.22
C ASP A 39 15.82 10.04 14.36
N ASP A 40 15.28 9.57 15.50
CA ASP A 40 14.97 10.40 16.67
C ASP A 40 16.22 11.03 17.30
N HIS A 41 17.35 10.32 17.28
CA HIS A 41 18.63 10.85 17.75
C HIS A 41 19.13 11.97 16.83
N PHE A 42 19.14 11.73 15.51
CA PHE A 42 19.66 12.68 14.54
C PHE A 42 18.71 13.86 14.29
N ALA A 43 17.39 13.68 14.39
CA ALA A 43 16.42 14.76 14.30
C ALA A 43 16.66 15.80 15.41
N ARG A 44 16.99 15.35 16.63
CA ARG A 44 17.34 16.24 17.74
C ARG A 44 18.64 16.99 17.53
N LEU A 45 19.64 16.36 16.91
CA LEU A 45 20.96 16.96 16.69
C LEU A 45 21.00 17.91 15.47
N PHE A 46 20.37 17.53 14.36
CA PHE A 46 20.51 18.18 13.06
C PHE A 46 19.22 18.81 12.53
N LYS A 47 18.10 18.74 13.27
CA LYS A 47 16.76 19.22 12.86
C LYS A 47 16.31 18.67 11.50
N LYS A 48 16.80 17.48 11.14
CA LYS A 48 16.46 16.81 9.89
C LYS A 48 15.84 15.45 10.21
N GLU A 49 14.62 15.26 9.74
CA GLU A 49 13.88 14.02 9.90
C GLU A 49 14.31 12.97 8.87
N ASN A 50 14.03 11.69 9.17
CA ASN A 50 14.19 10.56 8.24
C ASN A 50 15.59 10.40 7.62
N ILE A 51 16.66 10.81 8.31
CA ILE A 51 18.04 10.73 7.78
C ILE A 51 18.40 9.31 7.37
N SER A 52 17.96 8.30 8.12
CA SER A 52 18.19 6.91 7.75
C SER A 52 17.61 6.54 6.39
N ASP A 53 16.47 7.11 5.97
CA ASP A 53 15.89 6.82 4.66
C ASP A 53 16.75 7.37 3.52
N TYR A 54 17.36 8.55 3.70
CA TYR A 54 18.32 9.09 2.74
C TYR A 54 19.57 8.21 2.62
N ILE A 55 20.14 7.80 3.76
CA ILE A 55 21.34 6.95 3.81
C ILE A 55 21.04 5.59 3.16
N LEU A 56 19.96 4.93 3.59
CA LEU A 56 19.56 3.62 3.06
C LEU A 56 19.25 3.69 1.57
N GLN A 57 18.57 4.75 1.11
CA GLN A 57 18.28 4.91 -0.31
C GLN A 57 19.56 5.11 -1.11
N PHE A 58 20.51 5.92 -0.63
CA PHE A 58 21.81 6.11 -1.29
C PHE A 58 22.52 4.78 -1.53
N PHE A 59 22.63 3.93 -0.50
CA PHE A 59 23.24 2.61 -0.65
C PHE A 59 22.41 1.68 -1.56
N CYS A 60 21.08 1.75 -1.47
CA CYS A 60 20.21 0.97 -2.35
C CYS A 60 20.35 1.37 -3.82
N ASP A 61 20.51 2.64 -4.14
CA ASP A 61 20.64 3.13 -5.52
C ASP A 61 21.92 2.62 -6.21
N LEU A 62 22.97 2.30 -5.44
CA LEU A 62 24.20 1.67 -5.94
C LEU A 62 24.04 0.19 -6.29
N LEU A 63 23.04 -0.49 -5.70
CA LEU A 63 22.80 -1.90 -5.96
C LEU A 63 22.03 -2.10 -7.28
N PRO A 64 22.31 -3.18 -8.04
CA PRO A 64 21.52 -3.50 -9.23
C PRO A 64 20.05 -3.79 -8.90
N CYS A 65 19.22 -3.86 -9.94
CA CYS A 65 17.84 -4.30 -9.77
C CYS A 65 17.81 -5.74 -9.26
N ILE A 66 17.13 -5.97 -8.14
CA ILE A 66 17.00 -7.29 -7.50
C ILE A 66 15.81 -8.10 -8.03
N LEU A 67 14.94 -7.50 -8.86
CA LEU A 67 13.82 -8.22 -9.47
C LEU A 67 14.33 -9.11 -10.61
N PRO A 68 13.85 -10.36 -10.73
CA PRO A 68 14.12 -11.23 -11.86
C PRO A 68 13.79 -10.59 -13.22
N LYS A 69 14.55 -10.95 -14.26
CA LYS A 69 14.43 -10.36 -15.61
C LYS A 69 13.01 -10.50 -16.21
N ARG A 70 12.34 -11.65 -16.02
CA ARG A 70 10.96 -11.86 -16.51
C ARG A 70 9.96 -10.93 -15.83
N ILE A 71 10.07 -10.73 -14.52
CA ILE A 71 9.24 -9.76 -13.79
C ILE A 71 9.51 -8.33 -14.30
N GLN A 72 10.77 -7.96 -14.50
CA GLN A 72 11.11 -6.65 -15.07
C GLN A 72 10.54 -6.46 -16.48
N PHE A 73 10.58 -7.50 -17.31
CA PHE A 73 9.99 -7.50 -18.65
C PHE A 73 8.47 -7.32 -18.59
N PHE A 74 7.78 -8.11 -17.77
CA PHE A 74 6.34 -8.00 -17.57
C PHE A 74 5.95 -6.61 -17.08
N LYS A 75 6.67 -6.07 -16.09
CA LYS A 75 6.49 -4.69 -15.59
C LYS A 75 6.55 -3.64 -16.68
N LYS A 76 7.50 -3.77 -17.62
CA LYS A 76 7.62 -2.83 -18.76
C LYS A 76 6.50 -3.03 -19.78
N LYS A 77 6.07 -4.29 -20.01
CA LYS A 77 5.09 -4.65 -21.04
C LYS A 77 3.65 -4.31 -20.63
N PHE A 78 3.27 -4.55 -19.38
CA PHE A 78 1.90 -4.42 -18.89
C PHE A 78 1.75 -3.35 -17.82
N GLU A 79 0.57 -2.74 -17.71
CA GLU A 79 0.27 -1.74 -16.69
C GLU A 79 -0.27 -2.37 -15.40
N HIS A 80 -0.94 -3.52 -15.52
CA HIS A 80 -1.54 -4.24 -14.41
C HIS A 80 -0.88 -5.61 -14.24
N HIS A 81 -0.56 -5.95 -13.00
CA HIS A 81 0.06 -7.20 -12.62
C HIS A 81 -0.77 -7.91 -11.55
N LEU A 82 -1.15 -9.15 -11.82
CA LEU A 82 -1.78 -10.06 -10.87
C LEU A 82 -0.79 -11.14 -10.48
N ILE A 83 -0.52 -11.28 -9.18
CA ILE A 83 0.22 -12.42 -8.64
C ILE A 83 -0.83 -13.46 -8.25
N LEU A 84 -0.99 -14.49 -9.07
CA LEU A 84 -1.91 -15.61 -8.81
C LEU A 84 -1.12 -16.76 -8.19
N LYS A 85 -1.42 -17.09 -6.94
CA LYS A 85 -0.81 -18.21 -6.23
C LYS A 85 -1.82 -19.33 -6.09
N MET A 86 -1.51 -20.48 -6.67
CA MET A 86 -2.36 -21.66 -6.68
C MET A 86 -1.68 -22.81 -5.94
N GLU A 87 -2.49 -23.72 -5.42
CA GLU A 87 -2.03 -24.92 -4.71
C GLU A 87 -2.80 -26.14 -5.19
N ASN A 88 -2.19 -27.32 -5.04
CA ASN A 88 -2.78 -28.62 -5.40
C ASN A 88 -3.33 -28.62 -6.84
N ASN A 89 -4.53 -29.18 -7.03
CA ASN A 89 -5.20 -29.27 -8.32
C ASN A 89 -5.50 -27.90 -8.96
N GLY A 90 -5.53 -26.82 -8.17
CA GLY A 90 -5.73 -25.46 -8.67
C GLY A 90 -4.56 -24.96 -9.54
N ILE A 91 -3.38 -25.58 -9.45
CA ILE A 91 -2.23 -25.23 -10.29
C ILE A 91 -2.54 -25.57 -11.76
N GLU A 92 -2.98 -26.81 -12.01
CA GLU A 92 -3.31 -27.27 -13.37
C GLU A 92 -4.54 -26.55 -13.92
N GLU A 93 -5.55 -26.34 -13.08
CA GLU A 93 -6.76 -25.59 -13.44
C GLU A 93 -6.42 -24.17 -13.91
N ALA A 94 -5.61 -23.44 -13.15
CA ALA A 94 -5.19 -22.10 -13.53
C ALA A 94 -4.33 -22.11 -14.79
N ARG A 95 -3.42 -23.09 -14.93
CA ARG A 95 -2.57 -23.21 -16.13
C ARG A 95 -3.43 -23.35 -17.39
N PHE A 96 -4.37 -24.29 -17.37
CA PHE A 96 -5.29 -24.52 -18.47
C PHE A 96 -6.13 -23.28 -18.78
N PHE A 97 -6.72 -22.67 -17.75
CA PHE A 97 -7.53 -21.46 -17.93
C PHE A 97 -6.73 -20.30 -18.54
N LEU A 98 -5.56 -19.99 -17.98
CA LEU A 98 -4.75 -18.83 -18.40
C LEU A 98 -4.20 -19.00 -19.81
N GLU A 99 -3.82 -20.21 -20.20
CA GLU A 99 -3.40 -20.52 -21.57
C GLU A 99 -4.52 -20.24 -22.57
N GLN A 100 -5.74 -20.74 -22.30
CA GLN A 100 -6.88 -20.51 -23.18
C GLN A 100 -7.34 -19.04 -23.19
N PHE A 101 -7.30 -18.38 -22.04
CA PHE A 101 -7.73 -16.98 -21.88
C PHE A 101 -6.83 -16.01 -22.66
N PHE A 102 -5.51 -16.09 -22.47
CA PHE A 102 -4.56 -15.16 -23.12
C PHE A 102 -4.24 -15.50 -24.58
N ASN A 103 -4.77 -16.60 -25.11
CA ASN A 103 -4.84 -16.83 -26.57
C ASN A 103 -5.84 -15.88 -27.26
N LYS A 104 -6.79 -15.31 -26.51
CA LYS A 104 -7.86 -14.45 -27.03
C LYS A 104 -7.78 -13.02 -26.49
N GLU A 105 -7.34 -12.87 -25.25
CA GLU A 105 -7.34 -11.60 -24.53
C GLU A 105 -5.97 -10.91 -24.56
N ASN A 106 -6.00 -9.57 -24.49
CA ASN A 106 -4.78 -8.79 -24.41
C ASN A 106 -4.09 -8.99 -23.05
N GLY A 107 -2.92 -9.63 -23.07
CA GLY A 107 -2.14 -9.87 -21.87
C GLY A 107 -1.17 -11.00 -22.08
N ASP A 108 -0.61 -11.49 -20.98
CA ASP A 108 0.30 -12.61 -20.96
C ASP A 108 0.39 -13.10 -19.52
N TRP A 109 0.88 -14.32 -19.34
CA TRP A 109 1.10 -14.90 -18.03
C TRP A 109 2.34 -15.77 -18.08
N PHE A 110 2.89 -16.07 -16.90
CA PHE A 110 4.05 -16.93 -16.84
C PHE A 110 4.12 -17.64 -15.51
N GLU A 111 4.43 -18.93 -15.54
CA GLU A 111 4.66 -19.68 -14.32
C GLU A 111 6.00 -19.26 -13.70
N CYS A 112 5.94 -18.80 -12.45
CA CYS A 112 7.09 -18.36 -11.70
C CYS A 112 7.90 -19.57 -11.20
N ASN A 113 9.23 -19.53 -11.35
CA ASN A 113 10.08 -20.39 -10.54
C ASN A 113 10.11 -19.90 -9.08
N LYS A 114 10.73 -20.68 -8.18
CA LYS A 114 10.80 -20.36 -6.74
C LYS A 114 11.34 -18.96 -6.44
N ASN A 115 12.39 -18.52 -7.15
CA ASN A 115 12.99 -17.20 -6.94
C ASN A 115 12.08 -16.08 -7.48
N GLU A 116 11.43 -16.28 -8.62
CA GLU A 116 10.44 -15.34 -9.16
C GLU A 116 9.23 -15.18 -8.25
N ALA A 117 8.65 -16.29 -7.79
CA ALA A 117 7.51 -16.27 -6.87
C ALA A 117 7.88 -15.51 -5.59
N LYS A 118 9.01 -15.86 -4.97
CA LYS A 118 9.47 -15.18 -3.76
C LYS A 118 9.74 -13.69 -3.98
N SER A 119 10.38 -13.32 -5.08
CA SER A 119 10.64 -11.91 -5.41
C SER A 119 9.36 -11.13 -5.69
N ALA A 120 8.36 -11.72 -6.36
CA ALA A 120 7.07 -11.08 -6.62
C ALA A 120 6.29 -10.84 -5.31
N GLU A 121 6.20 -11.87 -4.45
CA GLU A 121 5.56 -11.77 -3.12
C GLU A 121 6.21 -10.68 -2.26
N ILE A 122 7.56 -10.68 -2.17
CA ILE A 122 8.29 -9.69 -1.40
C ILE A 122 8.07 -8.28 -1.96
N ASN A 123 8.11 -8.11 -3.29
CA ASN A 123 7.91 -6.81 -3.91
C ASN A 123 6.50 -6.25 -3.63
N ARG A 124 5.48 -7.10 -3.66
CA ARG A 124 4.11 -6.77 -3.24
C ARG A 124 4.01 -6.41 -1.75
N PHE A 125 4.75 -7.13 -0.91
CA PHE A 125 4.69 -6.96 0.54
C PHE A 125 5.33 -5.64 1.01
N VAL A 126 6.46 -5.24 0.42
CA VAL A 126 7.19 -4.03 0.84
C VAL A 126 6.62 -2.72 0.30
N THR A 127 5.53 -2.76 -0.47
CA THR A 127 4.98 -1.60 -1.18
C THR A 127 4.69 -0.40 -0.27
N ALA A 128 3.95 -0.59 0.83
CA ALA A 128 3.57 0.51 1.72
C ALA A 128 4.82 1.22 2.29
N ALA A 129 5.81 0.45 2.76
CA ALA A 129 7.07 0.99 3.27
C ALA A 129 7.89 1.70 2.17
N ALA A 130 7.86 1.19 0.94
CA ALA A 130 8.53 1.80 -0.20
C ALA A 130 7.90 3.15 -0.59
N VAL A 131 6.56 3.28 -0.51
CA VAL A 131 5.85 4.55 -0.73
C VAL A 131 6.22 5.57 0.35
N ILE A 132 6.25 5.15 1.63
CA ILE A 132 6.69 6.00 2.75
C ILE A 132 8.12 6.49 2.52
N ARG A 133 9.06 5.58 2.20
CA ARG A 133 10.43 5.98 1.92
C ARG A 133 10.51 6.96 0.77
N LYS A 134 9.82 6.67 -0.34
CA LYS A 134 9.77 7.59 -1.49
C LYS A 134 9.33 8.98 -1.04
N LYS A 135 8.28 9.11 -0.23
CA LYS A 135 7.86 10.42 0.29
C LYS A 135 8.88 11.07 1.21
N ASN A 136 9.52 10.31 2.09
CA ASN A 136 10.49 10.83 3.06
C ASN A 136 11.73 11.44 2.39
N ILE A 137 12.14 10.89 1.26
CA ILE A 137 13.30 11.39 0.50
C ILE A 137 12.95 12.40 -0.60
N LEU A 138 11.67 12.49 -0.98
CA LEU A 138 11.21 13.59 -1.82
C LEU A 138 11.34 14.87 -0.99
N ASP A 139 11.87 15.90 -1.62
CA ASP A 139 12.03 17.23 -1.04
C ASP A 139 10.67 17.86 -0.67
N ASP A 140 10.76 19.08 -0.14
CA ASP A 140 9.62 19.89 0.28
C ASP A 140 8.65 20.22 -0.87
N SER A 141 8.92 19.80 -2.12
CA SER A 141 8.01 19.98 -3.27
C SER A 141 6.79 19.04 -3.26
N THR A 142 6.67 18.16 -2.26
CA THR A 142 5.59 17.17 -2.17
C THR A 142 4.82 17.25 -0.86
N GLY A 143 3.50 17.06 -0.96
CA GLY A 143 2.58 17.03 0.18
C GLY A 143 2.52 15.66 0.86
N PRO A 144 1.60 15.47 1.82
CA PRO A 144 1.51 14.23 2.58
C PRO A 144 1.05 13.03 1.73
N ILE A 145 1.21 11.83 2.30
CA ILE A 145 0.60 10.61 1.76
C ILE A 145 -0.88 10.59 2.16
N LEU A 146 -1.74 10.25 1.20
CA LEU A 146 -3.12 9.89 1.43
C LEU A 146 -3.30 8.43 1.05
N ALA A 147 -3.70 7.59 2.01
CA ALA A 147 -3.93 6.17 1.79
C ALA A 147 -5.42 5.84 1.97
N LEU A 148 -5.97 5.10 1.02
CA LEU A 148 -7.34 4.57 1.06
C LEU A 148 -7.32 3.05 1.07
N ASP A 149 -8.15 2.47 1.94
CA ASP A 149 -8.31 1.03 2.10
C ASP A 149 -9.78 0.67 1.83
N ILE A 150 -10.03 0.05 0.68
CA ILE A 150 -11.33 0.05 0.02
C ILE A 150 -11.76 -1.39 -0.27
N ALA A 151 -12.99 -1.75 0.06
CA ALA A 151 -13.64 -2.97 -0.38
C ALA A 151 -14.72 -2.62 -1.41
N LEU A 152 -14.53 -3.03 -2.66
CA LEU A 152 -15.52 -2.87 -3.71
C LEU A 152 -16.63 -3.92 -3.55
N LYS A 153 -17.79 -3.67 -4.17
CA LYS A 153 -18.84 -4.69 -4.26
C LYS A 153 -18.31 -5.91 -5.01
N ARG A 154 -18.78 -7.10 -4.63
CA ARG A 154 -18.41 -8.37 -5.29
C ARG A 154 -18.76 -8.41 -6.78
N ASN A 155 -19.77 -7.66 -7.21
CA ASN A 155 -20.20 -7.53 -8.60
C ASN A 155 -19.72 -6.23 -9.26
N GLU A 156 -18.71 -5.56 -8.70
CA GLU A 156 -18.13 -4.35 -9.28
C GLU A 156 -17.24 -4.71 -10.46
N GLU A 157 -17.58 -4.23 -11.66
CA GLU A 157 -16.80 -4.45 -12.88
C GLU A 157 -15.79 -3.32 -13.14
N ASP A 158 -16.11 -2.08 -12.75
CA ASP A 158 -15.27 -0.89 -12.99
C ASP A 158 -14.19 -0.73 -11.90
N TRP A 159 -13.48 -1.80 -11.57
CA TRP A 159 -12.61 -1.86 -10.38
C TRP A 159 -11.43 -0.87 -10.42
N PHE A 160 -11.01 -0.43 -11.61
CA PHE A 160 -9.86 0.46 -11.79
C PHE A 160 -10.27 1.93 -11.65
N GLU A 161 -9.56 2.68 -10.80
CA GLU A 161 -9.92 4.08 -10.56
C GLU A 161 -9.45 5.02 -11.67
N ILE A 162 -10.39 5.80 -12.19
CA ILE A 162 -10.12 6.96 -13.04
C ILE A 162 -10.52 8.22 -12.28
N LEU A 163 -9.54 8.90 -11.70
CA LEU A 163 -9.80 10.11 -10.92
C LEU A 163 -10.29 11.27 -11.81
N PRO A 164 -11.34 12.00 -11.38
CA PRO A 164 -11.74 13.24 -12.03
C PRO A 164 -10.59 14.25 -12.09
N LYS A 165 -10.50 15.03 -13.18
CA LYS A 165 -9.46 16.07 -13.37
C LYS A 165 -9.34 17.02 -12.17
N THR A 166 -10.44 17.29 -11.48
CA THR A 166 -10.52 18.15 -10.30
C THR A 166 -9.80 17.61 -9.06
N ILE A 167 -9.55 16.30 -9.01
CA ILE A 167 -8.76 15.63 -7.97
C ILE A 167 -7.37 15.27 -8.52
N ASN A 168 -7.31 14.71 -9.73
CA ASN A 168 -6.06 14.19 -10.31
C ASN A 168 -4.97 15.28 -10.43
N LYS A 169 -5.37 16.54 -10.65
CA LYS A 169 -4.43 17.68 -10.69
C LYS A 169 -3.65 17.89 -9.39
N ASP A 170 -4.16 17.41 -8.25
CA ASP A 170 -3.60 17.58 -6.91
C ASP A 170 -2.75 16.36 -6.49
N ILE A 171 -2.73 15.30 -7.31
CA ILE A 171 -1.95 14.07 -7.09
C ILE A 171 -0.57 14.22 -7.72
N TYR A 172 0.49 13.89 -6.97
CA TYR A 172 1.86 13.82 -7.45
C TYR A 172 2.20 12.42 -7.96
N ASN A 173 1.87 11.37 -7.18
CA ASN A 173 1.93 9.98 -7.62
C ASN A 173 0.75 9.18 -7.04
N PHE A 174 0.38 8.09 -7.72
CA PHE A 174 -0.59 7.10 -7.27
C PHE A 174 0.03 5.70 -7.32
N PHE A 175 -0.38 4.83 -6.40
CA PHE A 175 0.07 3.45 -6.30
C PHE A 175 -1.11 2.55 -5.95
N TYR A 176 -1.53 1.70 -6.89
CA TYR A 176 -2.67 0.79 -6.71
C TYR A 176 -2.23 -0.66 -6.55
N TYR A 177 -2.66 -1.28 -5.45
CA TYR A 177 -2.37 -2.67 -5.11
C TYR A 177 -3.43 -3.18 -4.14
N GLY A 178 -3.47 -4.48 -3.86
CA GLY A 178 -4.55 -5.02 -3.04
C GLY A 178 -4.64 -6.53 -3.13
N HIS A 179 -5.81 -7.04 -2.77
CA HIS A 179 -6.20 -8.45 -2.83
C HIS A 179 -7.33 -8.58 -3.84
N PHE A 180 -6.94 -8.85 -5.10
CA PHE A 180 -7.81 -8.66 -6.26
C PHE A 180 -9.11 -9.46 -6.18
N PHE A 181 -9.05 -10.77 -5.87
CA PHE A 181 -10.25 -11.62 -5.74
C PHE A 181 -11.14 -11.28 -4.54
N CYS A 182 -10.61 -10.61 -3.53
CA CYS A 182 -11.41 -10.12 -2.41
C CYS A 182 -12.06 -8.76 -2.72
N HIS A 183 -11.76 -8.16 -3.88
CA HIS A 183 -12.16 -6.80 -4.23
C HIS A 183 -11.66 -5.76 -3.20
N VAL A 184 -10.55 -6.06 -2.52
CA VAL A 184 -9.90 -5.14 -1.57
C VAL A 184 -8.75 -4.42 -2.27
N MET A 185 -8.82 -3.09 -2.28
CA MET A 185 -7.88 -2.20 -2.94
C MET A 185 -7.25 -1.23 -1.94
N HIS A 186 -5.93 -1.16 -1.96
CA HIS A 186 -5.14 -0.12 -1.31
C HIS A 186 -4.71 0.89 -2.37
N HIS A 187 -5.20 2.11 -2.22
CA HIS A 187 -4.82 3.22 -3.08
C HIS A 187 -3.99 4.21 -2.26
N ASP A 188 -2.69 4.26 -2.54
CA ASP A 188 -1.80 5.23 -1.93
C ASP A 188 -1.49 6.35 -2.91
N TYR A 189 -1.61 7.58 -2.44
CA TYR A 189 -1.32 8.78 -3.20
C TYR A 189 -0.28 9.63 -2.47
N ILE A 190 0.72 10.11 -3.19
CA ILE A 190 1.54 11.24 -2.73
C ILE A 190 0.87 12.49 -3.31
N LEU A 191 0.49 13.44 -2.46
CA LEU A 191 -0.14 14.67 -2.88
C LEU A 191 0.90 15.71 -3.30
N LYS A 192 0.49 16.71 -4.09
CA LYS A 192 1.31 17.89 -4.35
C LYS A 192 1.46 18.76 -3.10
N GLU A 193 2.48 19.62 -3.09
CA GLU A 193 2.75 20.54 -1.99
C GLU A 193 1.50 21.37 -1.62
N LYS A 194 1.33 21.66 -0.32
CA LYS A 194 0.26 22.52 0.23
C LYS A 194 -1.18 22.03 -0.01
N ILE A 195 -1.37 20.79 -0.46
CA ILE A 195 -2.69 20.17 -0.58
C ILE A 195 -3.09 19.53 0.74
N SER A 196 -4.30 19.86 1.24
CA SER A 196 -4.87 19.19 2.42
C SER A 196 -5.33 17.77 2.07
N PRO A 197 -4.77 16.73 2.71
CA PRO A 197 -5.21 15.37 2.51
C PRO A 197 -6.65 15.17 2.96
N GLU A 198 -7.13 15.89 3.98
CA GLU A 198 -8.50 15.78 4.48
C GLU A 198 -9.53 16.18 3.40
N ILE A 199 -9.25 17.27 2.66
CA ILE A 199 -10.12 17.75 1.59
C ILE A 199 -10.15 16.75 0.44
N ILE A 200 -8.99 16.24 0.02
CA ILE A 200 -8.90 15.25 -1.07
C ILE A 200 -9.58 13.95 -0.66
N LYS A 201 -9.33 13.47 0.57
CA LYS A 201 -9.96 12.28 1.13
C LYS A 201 -11.48 12.41 1.09
N LYS A 202 -12.03 13.51 1.59
CA LYS A 202 -13.48 13.75 1.57
C LYS A 202 -14.08 13.72 0.16
N LYS A 203 -13.36 14.22 -0.85
CA LYS A 203 -13.81 14.14 -2.27
C LYS A 203 -13.78 12.71 -2.79
N MET A 204 -12.71 11.95 -2.52
CA MET A 204 -12.58 10.56 -2.93
C MET A 204 -13.60 9.64 -2.25
N LEU A 205 -13.80 9.80 -0.94
CA LEU A 205 -14.80 9.03 -0.17
C LEU A 205 -16.21 9.23 -0.73
N LYS A 206 -16.59 10.44 -1.14
CA LYS A 206 -17.88 10.68 -1.82
C LYS A 206 -18.03 9.94 -3.15
N ILE A 207 -16.94 9.69 -3.87
CA ILE A 207 -16.97 8.90 -5.11
C ILE A 207 -17.18 7.43 -4.76
N LEU A 208 -16.47 6.93 -3.75
CA LEU A 208 -16.59 5.57 -3.24
C LEU A 208 -17.98 5.28 -2.67
N ASP A 209 -18.58 6.22 -1.93
CA ASP A 209 -19.95 6.12 -1.41
C ASP A 209 -20.97 5.95 -2.54
N LYS A 210 -20.82 6.72 -3.62
CA LYS A 210 -21.68 6.59 -4.82
C LYS A 210 -21.53 5.24 -5.50
N LYS A 211 -20.31 4.69 -5.47
CA LYS A 211 -20.04 3.33 -5.95
C LYS A 211 -20.61 2.25 -5.03
N GLY A 212 -20.91 2.61 -3.78
CA GLY A 212 -21.29 1.68 -2.72
C GLY A 212 -20.12 0.79 -2.31
N ALA A 213 -18.90 1.32 -2.39
CA ALA A 213 -17.73 0.68 -1.80
C ALA A 213 -17.73 0.89 -0.28
N GLU A 214 -17.11 -0.05 0.42
CA GLU A 214 -16.93 -0.04 1.86
C GLU A 214 -15.49 0.33 2.21
N TYR A 215 -15.30 1.02 3.32
CA TYR A 215 -13.99 1.38 3.83
C TYR A 215 -14.09 1.74 5.34
N PRO A 216 -13.04 1.50 6.13
CA PRO A 216 -11.83 0.73 5.80
C PRO A 216 -12.14 -0.76 5.57
N ALA A 217 -11.36 -1.44 4.74
CA ALA A 217 -11.58 -2.82 4.34
C ALA A 217 -10.92 -3.83 5.30
N GLU A 218 -9.61 -3.69 5.53
CA GLU A 218 -8.82 -4.59 6.38
C GLU A 218 -7.99 -3.85 7.45
N HIS A 219 -7.70 -2.57 7.26
CA HIS A 219 -6.81 -1.80 8.13
C HIS A 219 -7.51 -1.18 9.37
N ASN A 220 -8.82 -1.43 9.54
CA ASN A 220 -9.65 -0.85 10.61
C ASN A 220 -9.68 0.71 10.57
N VAL A 221 -10.50 1.33 11.42
CA VAL A 221 -10.77 2.77 11.36
C VAL A 221 -9.62 3.64 11.85
N GLY A 222 -8.81 3.12 12.77
CA GLY A 222 -7.72 3.87 13.42
C GLY A 222 -8.22 5.23 13.92
N ARG A 223 -7.47 6.29 13.64
CA ARG A 223 -7.94 7.70 13.77
C ARG A 223 -8.17 8.35 12.41
N HIS A 224 -8.18 7.57 11.34
CA HIS A 224 -8.21 8.05 9.97
C HIS A 224 -9.61 8.01 9.35
N TYR A 225 -10.48 7.14 9.85
CA TYR A 225 -11.85 7.00 9.40
C TYR A 225 -12.82 7.20 10.56
N VAL A 226 -14.01 7.70 10.23
CA VAL A 226 -15.11 7.78 11.19
C VAL A 226 -15.73 6.38 11.31
N ALA A 227 -15.85 5.87 12.53
CA ALA A 227 -16.52 4.60 12.77
C ALA A 227 -18.02 4.74 12.46
N LYS A 228 -18.55 3.78 11.70
CA LYS A 228 -20.00 3.64 11.52
C LYS A 228 -20.66 3.36 12.86
N LYS A 229 -21.95 3.73 12.98
CA LYS A 229 -22.71 3.64 14.24
C LYS A 229 -22.56 2.29 14.94
N GLN A 230 -22.75 1.19 14.21
CA GLN A 230 -22.63 -0.17 14.77
C GLN A 230 -21.25 -0.43 15.40
N LEU A 231 -20.18 -0.03 14.73
CA LEU A 231 -18.81 -0.20 15.23
C LEU A 231 -18.51 0.72 16.41
N ALA A 232 -18.98 1.96 16.36
CA ALA A 232 -18.88 2.91 17.46
C ALA A 232 -19.62 2.42 18.71
N ASP A 233 -20.81 1.85 18.54
CA ASP A 233 -21.61 1.29 19.63
C ASP A 233 -20.92 0.04 20.22
N PHE A 234 -20.36 -0.83 19.36
CA PHE A 234 -19.56 -1.97 19.79
C PHE A 234 -18.33 -1.56 20.61
N TYR A 235 -17.64 -0.49 20.23
CA TYR A 235 -16.54 0.05 21.04
C TYR A 235 -17.00 0.52 22.42
N ARG A 236 -18.15 1.21 22.51
CA ARG A 236 -18.71 1.68 23.79
C ARG A 236 -19.17 0.54 24.69
N GLU A 237 -19.68 -0.54 24.10
CA GLU A 237 -20.09 -1.74 24.84
C GLU A 237 -18.89 -2.41 25.51
N LEU A 238 -17.77 -2.55 24.79
CA LEU A 238 -16.57 -3.21 25.30
C LEU A 238 -15.73 -2.34 26.25
N ASP A 239 -15.68 -1.03 26.02
CA ASP A 239 -14.93 -0.08 26.86
C ASP A 239 -15.80 1.12 27.25
N PRO A 240 -16.80 0.94 28.13
CA PRO A 240 -17.71 2.02 28.54
C PRO A 240 -16.99 3.20 29.19
N THR A 241 -15.76 3.01 29.66
CA THR A 241 -14.95 4.04 30.32
C THR A 241 -14.03 4.83 29.38
N ASN A 242 -13.93 4.41 28.11
CA ASN A 242 -13.00 4.94 27.12
C ASN A 242 -11.55 5.01 27.65
N THR A 243 -11.01 3.89 28.14
CA THR A 243 -9.64 3.74 28.65
C THR A 243 -8.68 3.16 27.61
N PHE A 244 -9.16 2.25 26.77
CA PHE A 244 -8.36 1.46 25.86
C PHE A 244 -8.39 2.06 24.46
N ASN A 245 -7.28 2.67 24.07
CA ASN A 245 -7.10 3.37 22.79
C ASN A 245 -8.18 4.45 22.50
N PRO A 246 -8.35 5.48 23.37
CA PRO A 246 -9.35 6.53 23.17
C PRO A 246 -9.18 7.26 21.83
N GLY A 247 -10.30 7.70 21.27
CA GLY A 247 -10.35 8.42 20.00
C GLY A 247 -10.35 7.54 18.73
N ILE A 248 -10.40 6.21 18.87
CA ILE A 248 -10.53 5.31 17.73
C ILE A 248 -11.84 5.60 16.96
N GLY A 249 -11.80 5.56 15.64
CA GLY A 249 -12.95 5.82 14.79
C GLY A 249 -13.44 7.27 14.82
N GLY A 250 -12.60 8.22 15.25
CA GLY A 250 -13.00 9.61 15.44
C GLY A 250 -13.94 9.81 16.64
N LEU A 251 -13.97 8.87 17.58
CA LEU A 251 -14.68 9.02 18.85
C LEU A 251 -14.00 10.07 19.76
N PRO A 252 -14.65 10.52 20.84
CA PRO A 252 -14.02 11.37 21.84
C PRO A 252 -12.78 10.71 22.48
N THR A 253 -11.83 11.53 22.91
CA THR A 253 -10.59 11.07 23.56
C THR A 253 -10.65 11.09 25.08
N GLY A 254 -11.65 11.76 25.68
CA GLY A 254 -11.81 11.84 27.12
C GLY A 254 -12.49 10.60 27.72
N ARG A 255 -12.34 10.45 29.04
CA ARG A 255 -12.97 9.37 29.83
C ARG A 255 -14.49 9.40 29.64
N ASN A 256 -15.11 8.21 29.63
CA ASN A 256 -16.56 8.06 29.45
C ASN A 256 -17.07 8.78 28.18
N TYR A 257 -16.23 8.87 27.15
CA TYR A 257 -16.55 9.51 25.86
C TYR A 257 -16.89 11.01 25.93
N THR A 258 -16.27 11.76 26.84
CA THR A 258 -16.27 13.24 26.84
C THR A 258 -15.30 13.83 25.83
#